data_AF-A0A0D3G994-F1
#
_entry.id   AF-A0A0D3G994-F1
#
_cell.length_a   1.000
_cell.length_b   1.000
_cell.length_c   1.000
_cell.angle_alpha   90.00
_cell.angle_beta   90.00
_cell.angle_gamma   90.00
#
_symmetry.space_group_name_H-M   'P 1'
#
loop_
_entity.id
_entity.type
_entity.pdbx_description
1 polymer ?
#
loop_
_entity_poly.entity_id
_entity_poly.type
_entity_poly.pdbx_seq_one_letter_code
_entity_poly.pdbx_strand_id
1 'polypeptide(L)'
;MAAAVSACSSRCLRLILGRPPRARLASVVEVVEKRRRGGLVAGAVELPFFAYLLASAITAIAAIGSIFEYANQRPVFGVVSPDSALYAPLLGFFVFTGIPTSGFLWFKAVQTANKEAEEQDRRDGFS
;
A
#
# COMPACT_ATOMS: atom_id res chain seq x y z
N MET A 1 35.00 0.40 42.10
CA MET A 1 33.59 0.00 42.27
C MET A 1 32.72 0.54 41.11
N ALA A 2 33.13 0.31 39.85
CA ALA A 2 32.46 0.91 38.67
C ALA A 2 32.36 -0.02 37.43
N ALA A 3 32.81 -1.28 37.51
CA ALA A 3 32.87 -2.17 36.33
C ALA A 3 31.69 -3.15 36.20
N ALA A 4 30.83 -3.28 37.23
CA ALA A 4 29.81 -4.34 37.27
C ALA A 4 28.45 -3.99 36.62
N VAL A 5 28.17 -2.71 36.34
CA VAL A 5 26.83 -2.28 35.86
C VAL A 5 26.70 -2.33 34.33
N SER A 6 27.81 -2.21 33.59
CA SER A 6 27.80 -2.15 32.11
C SER A 6 27.47 -3.50 31.46
N ALA A 7 27.81 -4.63 32.09
CA ALA A 7 27.60 -5.97 31.52
C ALA A 7 26.13 -6.47 31.59
N CYS A 8 25.31 -5.92 32.49
CA CYS A 8 23.93 -6.34 32.69
C CYS A 8 22.99 -5.80 31.59
N SER A 9 23.26 -4.59 31.07
CA SER A 9 22.44 -3.95 30.04
C SER A 9 22.56 -4.65 28.68
N SER A 10 23.77 -5.02 28.25
CA SER A 10 23.98 -5.62 26.92
C SER A 10 23.48 -7.06 26.79
N ARG A 11 23.37 -7.80 27.91
CA ARG A 11 22.87 -9.19 27.90
C ARG A 11 21.33 -9.21 27.90
N CYS A 12 20.68 -8.31 28.63
CA CYS A 12 19.23 -8.08 28.53
C CYS A 12 18.82 -7.55 27.15
N LEU A 13 19.60 -6.62 26.55
CA LEU A 13 19.29 -6.09 25.22
C LEU A 13 19.34 -7.17 24.13
N ARG A 14 20.20 -8.18 24.29
CA ARG A 14 20.32 -9.31 23.34
C ARG A 14 19.22 -10.38 23.51
N LEU A 15 18.58 -10.42 24.69
CA LEU A 15 17.39 -11.24 24.97
C LEU A 15 16.10 -10.56 24.49
N ILE A 16 16.04 -9.22 24.55
CA ILE A 16 14.90 -8.44 24.03
C ILE A 16 14.98 -8.29 22.50
N LEU A 17 16.17 -8.04 21.94
CA LEU A 17 16.44 -8.03 20.49
C LEU A 17 16.80 -9.43 19.98
N GLY A 18 16.11 -10.46 20.47
CA GLY A 18 16.29 -11.84 20.04
C GLY A 18 16.33 -11.91 18.52
N ARG A 19 17.52 -12.18 17.96
CA ARG A 19 17.70 -12.32 16.51
C ARG A 19 16.79 -13.46 16.07
N PRO A 20 15.81 -13.22 15.18
CA PRO A 20 14.89 -14.28 14.79
C PRO A 20 15.70 -15.46 14.25
N PRO A 21 15.28 -16.71 14.52
CA PRO A 21 15.94 -17.88 13.95
C PRO A 21 16.05 -17.67 12.43
N ARG A 22 17.19 -18.02 11.82
CA ARG A 22 17.50 -17.70 10.42
C ARG A 22 16.37 -18.06 9.44
N ALA A 23 15.57 -19.09 9.76
CA ALA A 23 14.36 -19.47 9.03
C ALA A 23 13.23 -18.41 9.05
N ARG A 24 13.00 -17.72 10.17
CA ARG A 24 12.00 -16.64 10.31
C ARG A 24 12.48 -15.35 9.63
N LEU A 25 13.78 -15.10 9.62
CA LEU A 25 14.37 -14.01 8.83
C LEU A 25 14.26 -14.30 7.34
N ALA A 26 14.49 -15.55 6.91
CA ALA A 26 14.28 -15.98 5.54
C ALA A 26 12.81 -15.78 5.11
N SER A 27 11.82 -16.17 5.92
CA SER A 27 10.41 -15.98 5.56
C SER A 27 9.97 -14.51 5.52
N VAL A 28 10.48 -13.66 6.42
CA VAL A 28 10.19 -12.21 6.39
C VAL A 28 10.89 -11.54 5.20
N VAL A 29 12.15 -11.91 4.91
CA VAL A 29 12.87 -11.40 3.74
C VAL A 29 12.22 -11.90 2.46
N GLU A 30 11.75 -13.15 2.39
CA GLU A 30 11.01 -13.69 1.25
C GLU A 30 9.67 -12.97 1.06
N VAL A 31 8.93 -12.67 2.14
CA VAL A 31 7.72 -11.83 2.09
C VAL A 31 8.04 -10.41 1.59
N VAL A 32 9.15 -9.81 2.03
CA VAL A 32 9.60 -8.49 1.57
C VAL A 32 10.11 -8.52 0.12
N GLU A 33 10.75 -9.60 -0.31
CA GLU A 33 11.34 -9.74 -1.64
C GLU A 33 10.28 -10.16 -2.68
N LYS A 34 9.28 -10.93 -2.27
CA LYS A 34 8.04 -11.18 -3.00
C LYS A 34 7.24 -9.88 -3.19
N ARG A 35 7.31 -8.92 -2.26
CA ARG A 35 6.81 -7.55 -2.47
C ARG A 35 7.62 -6.74 -3.50
N ARG A 36 8.91 -7.04 -3.70
CA ARG A 36 9.78 -6.29 -4.64
C ARG A 36 9.60 -6.71 -6.10
N ARG A 37 8.98 -7.87 -6.37
CA ARG A 37 8.79 -8.42 -7.72
C ARG A 37 7.47 -8.02 -8.41
N GLY A 38 6.70 -7.08 -7.86
CA GLY A 38 5.44 -6.60 -8.45
C GLY A 38 5.61 -5.61 -9.63
N GLY A 39 6.58 -5.83 -10.51
CA GLY A 39 6.84 -5.00 -11.68
C GLY A 39 5.87 -5.28 -12.83
N LEU A 40 5.06 -4.27 -13.16
CA LEU A 40 4.12 -4.09 -14.26
C LEU A 40 4.35 -4.94 -15.53
N VAL A 41 3.35 -5.77 -15.88
CA VAL A 41 3.09 -6.21 -17.26
C VAL A 41 1.62 -5.97 -17.57
N ALA A 42 1.37 -5.10 -18.54
CA ALA A 42 0.04 -4.79 -19.06
C ALA A 42 -0.37 -5.87 -20.08
N GLY A 43 -1.26 -6.78 -19.67
CA GLY A 43 -1.89 -7.77 -20.55
C GLY A 43 -2.55 -8.89 -19.76
N ALA A 44 -3.85 -8.78 -19.46
CA ALA A 44 -4.70 -9.80 -18.83
C ALA A 44 -4.03 -10.67 -17.72
N VAL A 45 -3.19 -10.04 -16.89
CA VAL A 45 -2.57 -10.66 -15.71
C VAL A 45 -3.55 -10.47 -14.55
N GLU A 46 -3.99 -11.57 -13.93
CA GLU A 46 -4.70 -11.50 -12.64
C GLU A 46 -3.70 -10.94 -11.61
N LEU A 47 -3.86 -9.67 -11.26
CA LEU A 47 -2.93 -8.98 -10.37
C LEU A 47 -3.18 -9.42 -8.91
N PRO A 48 -2.16 -9.44 -8.05
CA PRO A 48 -2.34 -9.74 -6.64
C PRO A 48 -3.17 -8.62 -5.96
N PHE A 49 -3.89 -8.95 -4.87
CA PHE A 49 -4.81 -8.00 -4.21
C PHE A 49 -4.16 -6.64 -3.88
N PHE A 50 -2.88 -6.64 -3.47
CA PHE A 50 -2.17 -5.42 -3.09
C PHE A 50 -1.99 -4.44 -4.26
N ALA A 51 -1.89 -4.94 -5.49
CA ALA A 51 -1.74 -4.10 -6.68
C ALA A 51 -3.06 -3.38 -6.98
N TYR A 52 -4.20 -4.08 -6.90
CA TYR A 52 -5.52 -3.47 -7.02
C TYR A 52 -5.78 -2.44 -5.91
N LEU A 53 -5.41 -2.77 -4.67
CA LEU A 53 -5.58 -1.87 -3.53
C LEU A 53 -4.73 -0.61 -3.66
N LEU A 54 -3.47 -0.75 -4.10
CA LEU A 54 -2.57 0.39 -4.30
C LEU A 54 -3.03 1.28 -5.47
N ALA A 55 -3.44 0.69 -6.58
CA ALA A 55 -4.00 1.43 -7.71
C ALA A 55 -5.30 2.16 -7.31
N SER A 56 -6.16 1.53 -6.51
CA SER A 56 -7.35 2.15 -5.93
C SER A 56 -6.99 3.34 -5.02
N ALA A 57 -6.03 3.17 -4.12
CA ALA A 57 -5.63 4.22 -3.19
C ALA A 57 -5.06 5.45 -3.90
N ILE A 58 -4.17 5.26 -4.89
CA ILE A 58 -3.58 6.36 -5.67
C ILE A 58 -4.68 7.13 -6.43
N THR A 59 -5.57 6.41 -7.10
CA THR A 59 -6.67 7.03 -7.87
C THR A 59 -7.67 7.75 -6.96
N ALA A 60 -7.97 7.20 -5.78
CA ALA A 60 -8.80 7.87 -4.78
C ALA A 60 -8.15 9.16 -4.25
N ILE A 61 -6.85 9.14 -3.94
CA ILE A 61 -6.12 10.34 -3.47
C ILE A 61 -6.10 11.42 -4.56
N ALA A 62 -5.88 11.05 -5.82
CA ALA A 62 -5.93 12.00 -6.93
C ALA A 62 -7.31 12.65 -7.07
N ALA A 63 -8.38 11.84 -7.01
CA ALA A 63 -9.76 12.33 -7.05
C ALA A 63 -10.08 13.24 -5.86
N ILE A 64 -9.78 12.83 -4.63
CA ILE A 64 -10.04 13.64 -3.44
C ILE A 64 -9.20 14.93 -3.48
N GLY A 65 -7.92 14.84 -3.79
CA GLY A 65 -7.04 16.00 -3.94
C GLY A 65 -7.56 16.99 -4.97
N SER A 66 -8.15 16.51 -6.07
CA SER A 66 -8.76 17.39 -7.07
C SER A 66 -10.01 18.13 -6.56
N ILE A 67 -10.82 17.51 -5.69
CA ILE A 67 -11.94 18.18 -5.02
C ILE A 67 -11.42 19.27 -4.07
N PHE A 68 -10.42 18.95 -3.26
CA PHE A 68 -9.84 19.89 -2.30
C PHE A 68 -9.20 21.09 -2.99
N GLU A 69 -8.50 20.84 -4.10
CA GLU A 69 -7.88 21.86 -4.92
C GLU A 69 -8.94 22.79 -5.52
N TYR A 70 -10.01 22.24 -6.12
CA TYR A 70 -11.13 23.03 -6.64
C TYR A 70 -11.87 23.82 -5.54
N ALA A 71 -12.07 23.25 -4.36
CA ALA A 71 -12.81 23.91 -3.28
C ALA A 71 -12.03 25.07 -2.64
N ASN A 72 -10.72 24.90 -2.42
CA ASN A 72 -9.90 25.87 -1.69
C ASN A 72 -9.16 26.84 -2.61
N GLN A 73 -9.15 26.61 -3.93
CA GLN A 73 -8.39 27.39 -4.91
C GLN A 73 -6.89 27.51 -4.55
N ARG A 74 -6.37 26.54 -3.78
CA ARG A 74 -4.96 26.43 -3.40
C ARG A 74 -4.41 25.16 -4.06
N PRO A 75 -3.56 25.27 -5.09
CA PRO A 75 -3.08 24.11 -5.83
C PRO A 75 -2.15 23.26 -4.95
N VAL A 76 -2.61 22.08 -4.55
CA VAL A 76 -1.85 21.11 -3.73
C VAL A 76 -0.88 20.33 -4.62
N PHE A 77 -1.30 20.03 -5.85
CA PHE A 77 -0.43 19.38 -6.83
C PHE A 77 0.53 20.36 -7.51
N GLY A 78 0.23 21.66 -7.48
CA GLY A 78 1.10 22.72 -8.04
C GLY A 78 1.32 22.62 -9.56
N VAL A 79 0.55 21.77 -10.26
CA VAL A 79 0.73 21.50 -11.69
C VAL A 79 0.05 22.57 -12.56
N VAL A 80 -1.09 23.10 -12.12
CA VAL A 80 -1.89 24.09 -12.87
C VAL A 80 -2.30 25.24 -11.95
N SER A 81 -2.22 26.47 -12.45
CA SER A 81 -2.68 27.67 -11.73
C SER A 81 -4.20 27.78 -11.76
N PRO A 82 -4.86 28.22 -10.66
CA PRO A 82 -6.32 28.39 -10.60
C PRO A 82 -6.91 29.30 -11.70
N ASP A 83 -6.15 30.29 -12.15
CA ASP A 83 -6.57 31.23 -13.21
C ASP A 83 -6.56 30.59 -14.62
N SER A 84 -6.14 29.34 -14.76
CA SER A 84 -6.03 28.65 -16.05
C SER A 84 -7.37 28.06 -16.48
N ALA A 85 -7.73 28.22 -17.76
CA ALA A 85 -8.93 27.61 -18.33
C ALA A 85 -8.96 26.07 -18.24
N LEU A 86 -7.79 25.43 -18.09
CA LEU A 86 -7.66 23.98 -17.91
C LEU A 86 -7.84 23.50 -16.47
N TYR A 87 -7.94 24.40 -15.50
CA TYR A 87 -8.01 24.06 -14.08
C TYR A 87 -9.23 23.19 -13.76
N ALA A 88 -10.44 23.70 -14.03
CA ALA A 88 -11.68 22.98 -13.73
C ALA A 88 -11.86 21.68 -14.56
N PRO A 89 -11.57 21.64 -15.88
CA PRO A 89 -11.67 20.41 -16.66
C PRO A 89 -10.70 19.31 -16.20
N LEU A 90 -9.45 19.66 -15.84
CA LEU A 90 -8.46 18.68 -15.39
C LEU A 90 -8.85 18.08 -14.03
N LEU A 91 -9.28 18.92 -13.09
CA LEU A 91 -9.76 18.47 -11.79
C LEU A 91 -11.02 17.61 -11.95
N GLY A 92 -11.95 18.06 -12.80
CA GLY A 92 -13.17 17.33 -13.13
C GLY A 92 -12.89 15.94 -13.71
N PHE A 93 -11.87 15.79 -14.57
CA PHE A 93 -11.44 14.50 -15.08
C PHE A 93 -11.04 13.55 -13.94
N PHE A 94 -10.18 14.00 -13.03
CA PHE A 94 -9.75 13.17 -11.89
C PHE A 94 -10.90 12.77 -10.97
N VAL A 95 -11.87 13.65 -10.71
CA VAL A 95 -13.06 13.28 -9.92
C VAL A 95 -13.92 12.28 -10.68
N PHE A 96 -14.26 12.60 -11.93
CA PHE A 96 -15.24 11.85 -12.71
C PHE A 96 -14.74 10.45 -13.07
N THR A 97 -13.45 10.30 -13.39
CA THR A 97 -12.87 8.99 -13.67
C THR A 97 -12.32 8.34 -12.41
N GLY A 98 -11.79 9.11 -11.46
CA GLY A 98 -11.05 8.58 -10.31
C GLY A 98 -11.96 7.93 -9.27
N ILE A 99 -13.06 8.56 -8.85
CA ILE A 99 -13.99 7.97 -7.85
C ILE A 99 -14.56 6.62 -8.31
N PRO A 100 -15.14 6.49 -9.53
CA PRO A 100 -15.66 5.19 -9.95
C PRO A 100 -14.55 4.16 -10.14
N THR A 101 -13.39 4.55 -10.69
CA THR A 101 -12.25 3.64 -10.88
C THR A 101 -11.69 3.15 -9.55
N SER A 102 -11.54 4.02 -8.55
CA SER A 102 -11.03 3.65 -7.24
C SER A 102 -11.98 2.70 -6.52
N GLY A 103 -13.29 2.94 -6.59
CA GLY A 103 -14.31 2.04 -6.03
C GLY A 103 -14.29 0.67 -6.70
N PHE A 104 -14.22 0.63 -8.03
CA PHE A 104 -14.12 -0.62 -8.79
C PHE A 104 -12.86 -1.43 -8.43
N LEU A 105 -11.70 -0.77 -8.39
CA LEU A 105 -10.43 -1.41 -8.04
C LEU A 105 -10.41 -1.89 -6.59
N TRP A 106 -10.99 -1.13 -5.67
CA TRP A 106 -11.13 -1.56 -4.27
C TRP A 106 -12.00 -2.80 -4.16
N PHE A 107 -13.14 -2.85 -4.85
CA PHE A 107 -14.02 -4.01 -4.84
C PHE A 107 -13.35 -5.26 -5.40
N LYS A 108 -12.55 -5.11 -6.46
CA LYS A 108 -11.69 -6.17 -6.99
C LYS A 108 -10.64 -6.63 -5.98
N ALA A 109 -9.98 -5.69 -5.31
CA ALA A 109 -9.00 -6.01 -4.28
C ALA A 109 -9.60 -6.84 -3.12
N VAL A 110 -10.79 -6.47 -2.66
CA VAL A 110 -11.50 -7.21 -1.58
C VAL A 110 -11.86 -8.62 -2.02
N GLN A 111 -12.38 -8.79 -3.24
CA GLN A 111 -12.70 -10.13 -3.76
C GLN A 111 -11.46 -11.02 -3.90
N THR A 112 -10.38 -10.48 -4.45
CA THR A 112 -9.12 -11.22 -4.58
C THR A 112 -8.56 -11.59 -3.21
N ALA A 113 -8.60 -10.68 -2.24
CA ALA A 113 -8.13 -10.94 -0.87
C ALA A 113 -8.96 -12.04 -0.18
N ASN A 114 -10.29 -12.01 -0.30
CA ASN A 114 -11.15 -13.04 0.28
C ASN A 114 -10.93 -14.41 -0.38
N LYS A 115 -10.79 -14.46 -1.70
CA LYS A 115 -10.47 -15.70 -2.43
C LYS A 115 -9.13 -16.28 -2.00
N GLU A 116 -8.10 -15.45 -1.88
CA GLU A 116 -6.77 -15.88 -1.41
C GLU A 116 -6.81 -16.39 0.04
N ALA A 117 -7.64 -15.79 0.90
CA ALA A 117 -7.83 -16.24 2.27
C ALA A 117 -8.53 -17.62 2.33
N GLU A 118 -9.62 -17.81 1.57
CA GLU A 118 -10.32 -19.11 1.48
C GLU A 118 -9.41 -20.23 0.93
N GLU A 119 -8.53 -19.89 -0.01
CA GLU A 119 -7.53 -20.84 -0.51
C GLU A 119 -6.45 -21.18 0.54
N GLN A 120 -6.10 -20.24 1.41
CA GLN A 120 -5.17 -20.49 2.52
C GLN A 120 -5.82 -21.35 3.60
N ASP A 121 -7.05 -21.03 4.03
CA ASP A 121 -7.78 -21.84 5.01
C ASP A 121 -7.93 -23.29 4.54
N ARG A 122 -8.27 -23.49 3.26
CA ARG A 122 -8.35 -24.83 2.66
C ARG A 122 -7.03 -25.59 2.68
N ARG A 123 -5.90 -24.90 2.48
CA ARG A 123 -4.55 -25.51 2.52
C ARG A 123 -4.14 -25.83 3.95
N ASP A 124 -4.57 -25.01 4.90
CA ASP A 124 -4.30 -25.18 6.33
C ASP A 124 -5.28 -26.15 7.01
N GLY A 125 -6.25 -26.70 6.25
CA GLY A 125 -7.22 -27.69 6.74
C GLY A 125 -8.37 -27.09 7.55
N PHE A 126 -8.51 -25.76 7.52
CA PHE A 126 -9.66 -25.04 8.06
C PHE A 126 -10.73 -24.90 6.97
N SER A 127 -11.99 -25.11 7.35
CA SER A 127 -13.15 -25.14 6.44
C SER A 127 -14.09 -23.96 6.68
#